data_AF-A0A918FJN5-F1
#
_entry.id   AF-A0A918FJN5-F1
#
_cell.length_a   1.000
_cell.length_b   1.000
_cell.length_c   1.000
_cell.angle_alpha   90.00
_cell.angle_beta   90.00
_cell.angle_gamma   90.00
#
_symmetry.space_group_name_H-M   'P 1'
#
loop_
_entity.id
_entity.type
_entity.pdbx_description
1 polymer ?
#
loop_
_entity_poly.entity_id
_entity_poly.type
_entity_poly.pdbx_seq_one_letter_code
_entity_poly.pdbx_strand_id
1 'polypeptide(L)'
;MTDSPLSSPEDRATVERELRSMIAEAARLDTAVVAQLPADTELFGPEIGLTSLAGVTLLGAVDKRYGVDVAALDLSLDSLQSIATLTDFVAAHRQPR
;
A
#
# COMPACT_ATOMS: atom_id res chain seq x y z
N MET A 1 10.89 -13.13 -29.07
CA MET A 1 11.10 -14.03 -27.92
C MET A 1 10.75 -13.22 -26.70
N THR A 2 9.64 -13.57 -26.08
CA THR A 2 8.84 -12.81 -25.12
C THR A 2 9.56 -12.72 -23.77
N ASP A 3 10.01 -11.53 -23.40
CA ASP A 3 10.35 -11.21 -22.02
C ASP A 3 9.24 -10.31 -21.48
N SER A 4 8.18 -10.93 -20.99
CA SER A 4 7.22 -10.28 -20.10
C SER A 4 7.28 -11.02 -18.78
N PRO A 5 8.18 -10.64 -17.86
CA PRO A 5 8.02 -11.04 -16.49
C PRO A 5 6.86 -10.20 -15.94
N LEU A 6 5.77 -10.87 -15.62
CA LEU A 6 4.68 -10.31 -14.81
C LEU A 6 5.31 -9.77 -13.51
N SER A 7 5.41 -8.45 -13.38
CA SER A 7 5.85 -7.68 -12.19
C SER A 7 7.08 -8.26 -11.46
N SER A 8 8.28 -7.82 -11.83
CA SER A 8 9.54 -8.18 -11.16
C SER A 8 9.50 -7.92 -9.63
N PRO A 9 10.21 -8.70 -8.79
CA PRO A 9 10.28 -8.45 -7.34
C PRO A 9 10.79 -7.04 -6.98
N GLU A 10 11.59 -6.44 -7.85
CA GLU A 10 12.09 -5.05 -7.73
C GLU A 10 10.97 -4.01 -7.82
N ASP A 11 9.94 -4.30 -8.61
CA ASP A 11 8.76 -3.44 -8.76
C ASP A 11 7.91 -3.45 -7.49
N ARG A 12 7.68 -4.66 -6.94
CA ARG A 12 6.97 -4.82 -5.66
C ARG A 12 7.69 -4.10 -4.53
N ALA A 13 9.02 -4.27 -4.41
CA ALA A 13 9.81 -3.58 -3.40
C ALA A 13 9.75 -2.05 -3.55
N THR A 14 9.64 -1.54 -4.78
CA THR A 14 9.47 -0.11 -5.04
C THR A 14 8.08 0.37 -4.60
N VAL A 15 7.02 -0.35 -4.98
CA VAL A 15 5.64 -0.08 -4.53
C VAL A 15 5.55 -0.10 -3.01
N GLU A 16 6.18 -1.08 -2.34
CA GLU A 16 6.18 -1.20 -0.88
C GLU A 16 6.80 0.03 -0.21
N ARG A 17 7.98 0.48 -0.66
CA ARG A 17 8.65 1.68 -0.10
C ARG A 17 7.80 2.93 -0.27
N GLU A 18 7.19 3.09 -1.43
CA GLU A 18 6.31 4.23 -1.70
C GLU A 18 5.05 4.18 -0.83
N LEU A 19 4.42 3.01 -0.72
CA LEU A 19 3.25 2.82 0.15
C LEU A 19 3.58 3.06 1.62
N ARG A 20 4.72 2.57 2.11
CA ARG A 20 5.19 2.84 3.48
C ARG A 20 5.31 4.34 3.75
N SER A 21 5.76 5.11 2.77
CA SER A 21 5.82 6.57 2.88
C SER A 21 4.42 7.19 2.97
N MET A 22 3.48 6.75 2.12
CA MET A 22 2.08 7.22 2.15
C MET A 22 1.36 6.83 3.44
N ILE A 23 1.60 5.62 3.96
CA ILE A 23 1.07 5.13 5.23
C ILE A 23 1.58 6.00 6.38
N ALA A 24 2.89 6.30 6.41
CA ALA A 24 3.47 7.16 7.43
C ALA A 24 2.85 8.56 7.41
N GLU A 25 2.68 9.16 6.23
CA GLU A 25 2.01 10.45 6.08
C GLU A 25 0.56 10.41 6.59
N ALA A 26 -0.20 9.39 6.21
CA ALA A 26 -1.60 9.21 6.64
C ALA A 26 -1.72 8.98 8.15
N ALA A 27 -0.82 8.18 8.73
CA ALA A 27 -0.76 7.89 10.16
C ALA A 27 -0.10 9.01 10.99
N ARG A 28 0.47 10.03 10.33
CA ARG A 28 1.31 11.08 10.95
C ARG A 28 2.49 10.51 11.74
N LEU A 29 3.09 9.45 11.21
CA LEU A 29 4.29 8.80 11.72
C LEU A 29 5.50 9.21 10.89
N ASP A 30 6.69 8.98 11.44
CA ASP A 30 7.94 9.13 10.68
C ASP A 30 8.06 7.99 9.65
N THR A 31 8.41 8.33 8.41
CA THR A 31 8.64 7.35 7.35
C THR A 31 9.74 6.36 7.71
N ALA A 32 10.75 6.78 8.48
CA ALA A 32 11.82 5.92 8.98
C ALA A 32 11.33 4.91 10.02
N VAL A 33 10.28 5.24 10.79
CA VAL A 33 9.65 4.29 11.71
C VAL A 33 8.88 3.25 10.91
N VAL A 34 8.02 3.69 10.00
CA VAL A 34 7.22 2.77 9.17
C VAL A 34 8.09 1.91 8.26
N ALA A 35 9.23 2.41 7.79
CA ALA A 35 10.19 1.64 7.00
C ALA A 35 10.83 0.47 7.75
N GLN A 36 10.91 0.54 9.09
CA GLN A 36 11.46 -0.51 9.94
C GLN A 36 10.40 -1.52 10.40
N LEU A 37 9.11 -1.22 10.21
CA LEU A 37 8.04 -2.13 10.58
C LEU A 37 8.05 -3.40 9.71
N PRO A 38 7.73 -4.56 10.28
CA PRO A 38 7.46 -5.78 9.51
C PRO A 38 6.41 -5.55 8.40
N ALA A 39 6.52 -6.28 7.28
CA ALA A 39 5.55 -6.13 6.19
C ALA A 39 4.17 -6.67 6.55
N ASP A 40 4.09 -7.63 7.47
CA ASP A 40 2.86 -8.16 8.04
C ASP A 40 2.25 -7.26 9.12
N THR A 41 2.84 -6.10 9.42
CA THR A 41 2.29 -5.13 10.38
C THR A 41 0.92 -4.65 9.94
N GLU A 42 -0.01 -4.65 10.90
CA GLU A 42 -1.38 -4.28 10.67
C GLU A 42 -1.55 -2.76 10.46
N LEU A 43 -2.27 -2.35 9.42
CA LEU A 43 -2.47 -0.92 9.13
C LEU A 43 -3.32 -0.24 10.21
N PHE A 44 -4.40 -0.90 10.61
CA PHE A 44 -5.30 -0.44 11.68
C PHE A 44 -4.87 -0.94 13.08
N GLY A 45 -3.76 -1.67 13.17
CA GLY A 45 -3.21 -2.18 14.42
C GLY A 45 -2.53 -1.10 15.25
N PRO A 46 -2.04 -1.42 16.46
CA PRO A 46 -1.48 -0.43 17.38
C PRO A 46 -0.15 0.18 16.92
N GLU A 47 0.63 -0.51 16.07
CA GLU A 47 1.91 0.01 15.58
C GLU A 47 1.75 1.16 14.57
N ILE A 48 0.77 1.07 13.67
CA ILE A 48 0.50 2.11 12.66
C ILE A 48 -0.65 3.01 13.09
N GLY A 49 -1.72 2.42 13.64
CA GLY A 49 -2.86 3.16 14.18
C GLY A 49 -3.61 3.98 13.13
N LEU A 50 -3.70 3.51 11.89
CA LEU A 50 -4.52 4.19 10.87
C LEU A 50 -5.95 4.30 11.39
N THR A 51 -6.47 5.52 11.39
CA THR A 51 -7.90 5.74 11.64
C THR A 51 -8.68 5.47 10.36
N SER A 52 -10.00 5.25 10.45
CA SER A 52 -10.84 5.06 9.26
C SER A 52 -10.73 6.23 8.27
N LEU A 53 -10.63 7.47 8.76
CA LEU A 53 -10.45 8.67 7.93
C LEU A 53 -9.07 8.71 7.25
N ALA A 54 -8.02 8.34 7.99
CA ALA A 54 -6.68 8.27 7.45
C ALA A 54 -6.56 7.13 6.42
N GLY A 55 -7.25 6.01 6.62
CA GLY A 55 -7.41 4.94 5.63
C GLY A 55 -8.00 5.46 4.33
N VAL A 56 -9.15 6.16 4.37
CA VAL A 56 -9.75 6.77 3.17
C VAL A 56 -8.80 7.75 2.47
N THR A 57 -8.05 8.54 3.25
CA THR A 57 -7.05 9.48 2.70
C THR A 57 -5.92 8.74 1.98
N LEU A 58 -5.42 7.66 2.57
CA LEU A 58 -4.43 6.77 1.96
C LEU A 58 -4.98 6.16 0.66
N LEU A 59 -6.23 5.69 0.64
CA LEU A 59 -6.86 5.12 -0.56
C LEU A 59 -6.91 6.12 -1.71
N GLY A 60 -7.33 7.36 -1.43
CA GLY A 60 -7.33 8.43 -2.44
C GLY A 60 -5.93 8.79 -2.94
N ALA A 61 -4.91 8.71 -2.08
CA ALA A 61 -3.52 8.93 -2.48
C ALA A 61 -3.00 7.80 -3.38
N VAL A 62 -3.34 6.55 -3.06
CA VAL A 62 -2.99 5.36 -3.86
C VAL A 62 -3.65 5.42 -5.23
N ASP A 63 -4.95 5.72 -5.30
CA ASP A 63 -5.68 5.90 -6.56
C ASP A 63 -5.03 6.99 -7.43
N LYS A 64 -4.77 8.16 -6.84
CA LYS A 64 -4.12 9.27 -7.57
C LYS A 64 -2.72 8.92 -8.08
N ARG A 65 -1.96 8.10 -7.37
CA ARG A 65 -0.58 7.74 -7.72
C ARG A 65 -0.52 6.60 -8.74
N TYR A 66 -1.33 5.56 -8.53
CA TYR A 66 -1.22 4.29 -9.25
C TYR A 66 -2.41 4.01 -10.18
N GLY A 67 -3.46 4.83 -10.15
CA GLY A 67 -4.71 4.60 -10.87
C GLY A 67 -5.47 3.37 -10.36
N VAL A 68 -5.22 2.98 -9.10
CA VAL A 68 -5.87 1.85 -8.45
C VAL A 68 -6.97 2.38 -7.55
N ASP A 69 -8.22 2.22 -7.98
CA ASP A 69 -9.37 2.56 -7.14
C ASP A 69 -9.63 1.44 -6.13
N VAL A 70 -8.85 1.48 -5.06
CA VAL A 70 -8.88 0.55 -3.92
C VAL A 70 -10.28 0.53 -3.28
N ALA A 71 -11.01 1.65 -3.30
CA ALA A 71 -12.35 1.73 -2.71
C ALA A 71 -13.46 1.21 -3.65
N ALA A 72 -13.36 1.44 -4.96
CA ALA A 72 -14.35 0.96 -5.94
C ALA A 72 -14.20 -0.54 -6.25
N LEU A 73 -13.05 -1.13 -5.97
CA LEU A 73 -12.83 -2.58 -6.07
C LEU A 73 -13.46 -3.37 -4.91
N ASP A 74 -14.32 -2.72 -4.11
CA ASP A 74 -15.10 -3.29 -3.01
C ASP A 74 -14.23 -4.09 -2.03
N LEU A 75 -13.10 -3.49 -1.65
CA LEU A 75 -12.17 -4.14 -0.75
C LEU A 75 -12.79 -4.29 0.63
N SER A 76 -12.92 -5.54 1.07
CA SER A 76 -13.04 -5.84 2.47
C SER A 76 -11.83 -5.24 3.22
N LEU A 77 -12.03 -4.92 4.49
CA LEU A 77 -10.96 -4.49 5.42
C LEU A 77 -9.72 -5.41 5.35
N ASP A 78 -9.89 -6.66 4.91
CA ASP A 78 -8.83 -7.64 4.69
C ASP A 78 -7.73 -7.16 3.75
N SER A 79 -8.04 -6.36 2.72
CA SER A 79 -6.98 -5.83 1.82
C SER A 79 -6.17 -4.70 2.42
N LEU A 80 -6.71 -4.09 3.48
CA LEU A 80 -6.02 -3.14 4.35
C LEU A 80 -5.58 -3.79 5.67
N GLN A 81 -5.48 -5.12 5.71
CA GLN A 81 -5.06 -5.83 6.90
C GLN A 81 -3.62 -5.46 7.26
N SER A 82 -2.69 -5.52 6.31
CA SER A 82 -1.26 -5.27 6.55
C SER A 82 -0.59 -4.48 5.42
N ILE A 83 0.64 -4.00 5.66
CA ILE A 83 1.47 -3.34 4.64
C ILE A 83 1.67 -4.27 3.43
N ALA A 84 1.94 -5.55 3.67
CA ALA A 84 2.15 -6.56 2.64
C ALA A 84 0.90 -6.76 1.79
N THR A 85 -0.27 -6.88 2.42
CA THR A 85 -1.54 -7.08 1.70
C THR A 85 -1.85 -5.90 0.77
N LEU A 86 -1.69 -4.67 1.26
CA LEU A 86 -1.89 -3.48 0.43
C LEU A 86 -0.86 -3.39 -0.70
N THR A 87 0.40 -3.73 -0.41
CA THR A 87 1.48 -3.75 -1.42
C THR A 87 1.18 -4.74 -2.53
N ASP A 88 0.81 -5.97 -2.18
CA ASP A 88 0.50 -7.02 -3.14
C ASP A 88 -0.72 -6.63 -3.98
N PHE A 89 -1.74 -6.03 -3.35
CA PHE A 89 -2.92 -5.53 -4.05
C PHE A 89 -2.58 -4.46 -5.09
N VAL A 90 -1.84 -3.42 -4.69
CA VAL A 90 -1.44 -2.33 -5.59
C VAL A 90 -0.50 -2.82 -6.68
N ALA A 91 0.46 -3.69 -6.35
CA ALA A 91 1.36 -4.26 -7.34
C ALA A 91 0.64 -5.11 -8.40
N ALA A 92 -0.45 -5.80 -8.00
CA ALA A 92 -1.27 -6.61 -8.91
C ALA A 92 -2.23 -5.78 -9.79
N HIS A 93 -2.73 -4.64 -9.30
CA HIS A 93 -3.76 -3.85 -9.98
C HIS A 93 -3.27 -2.54 -10.59
N ARG A 94 -2.03 -2.11 -10.30
CA ARG A 94 -1.45 -0.91 -10.92
C ARG A 94 -1.48 -1.07 -12.44
N GLN A 95 -1.91 -0.03 -13.14
CA GLN A 95 -1.84 -0.07 -14.59
C GLN A 95 -0.37 0.09 -15.02
N PRO A 96 0.14 -0.77 -15.91
CA PRO A 96 1.42 -0.52 -16.54
C PRO A 96 1.28 0.80 -17.32
N ARG A 97 2.06 1.80 -16.92
CA ARG A 97 2.10 3.09 -17.59
C ARG A 97 2.75 2.99 -18.97
#